data_AF-X1VLC8-F1
#
_entry.id   AF-X1VLC8-F1
#
_cell.length_a   1.000
_cell.length_b   1.000
_cell.length_c   1.000
_cell.angle_alpha   90.00
_cell.angle_beta   90.00
_cell.angle_gamma   90.00
#
_symmetry.space_group_name_H-M   'P 1'
#
loop_
_entity.id
_entity.type
_entity.pdbx_description
1 polymer ?
#
loop_
_entity_poly.entity_id
_entity_poly.type
_entity_poly.pdbx_seq_one_letter_code
_entity_poly.pdbx_strand_id
1 'polypeptide(L)' 'YQDVNVFTDTYYGYLWDTLMASRSATNQFWTIACNAVGRHEISGEVFWGGSGLWAPSGINIVKASNYNEELLIVR' A
#
# COMPACT_ATOMS: atom_id res chain seq x y z
N TYR A 1 19.03 -12.21 -10.77
CA TYR A 1 17.79 -12.15 -9.96
C TYR A 1 17.97 -12.75 -8.55
N GLN A 2 19.21 -12.88 -8.06
CA GLN A 2 19.51 -13.34 -6.72
C GLN A 2 19.97 -12.18 -5.81
N ASP A 3 20.36 -11.05 -6.42
CA ASP A 3 20.86 -9.84 -5.73
C ASP A 3 19.76 -8.83 -5.39
N VAL A 4 18.54 -9.00 -5.93
CA VAL A 4 17.36 -8.24 -5.51
C VAL A 4 16.66 -9.12 -4.49
N ASN A 5 16.62 -8.69 -3.24
CA ASN A 5 16.03 -9.46 -2.13
C ASN A 5 14.50 -9.39 -2.19
N VAL A 6 13.94 -9.91 -3.29
CA VAL A 6 12.50 -9.96 -3.62
C VAL A 6 11.70 -10.85 -2.66
N PHE A 7 12.39 -11.67 -1.86
CA PHE A 7 11.80 -12.53 -0.83
C PHE A 7 11.81 -11.88 0.56
N THR A 8 12.17 -10.59 0.69
CA THR A 8 12.00 -9.89 1.97
C THR A 8 10.53 -9.57 2.20
N ASP A 9 10.08 -9.71 3.45
CA ASP A 9 8.71 -9.41 3.90
C ASP A 9 8.23 -8.00 3.50
N THR A 10 9.15 -7.06 3.27
CA THR A 10 8.82 -5.66 2.98
C THR A 10 8.88 -5.30 1.49
N TYR A 11 9.39 -6.16 0.60
CA TYR A 11 9.60 -5.80 -0.81
C TYR A 11 8.27 -5.47 -1.52
N TYR A 12 7.26 -6.32 -1.35
CA TYR A 12 5.94 -6.08 -1.93
C TYR A 12 5.24 -4.87 -1.30
N GLY A 13 5.52 -4.58 -0.03
CA GLY A 13 5.06 -3.38 0.64
C GLY A 13 5.66 -2.10 0.05
N TYR A 14 6.96 -2.10 -0.21
CA TYR A 14 7.63 -0.99 -0.90
C TYR A 14 7.07 -0.78 -2.32
N LEU A 15 6.80 -1.86 -3.05
CA LEU A 15 6.15 -1.78 -4.37
C LEU A 15 4.77 -1.15 -4.26
N TRP A 16 3.96 -1.52 -3.27
CA TRP A 16 2.66 -0.91 -3.02
C TRP A 16 2.78 0.61 -2.84
N ASP A 17 3.64 1.04 -1.92
CA ASP A 17 3.81 2.47 -1.59
C ASP A 17 4.27 3.28 -2.81
N THR A 18 5.13 2.70 -3.66
CA THR A 18 5.66 3.35 -4.86
C THR A 18 4.67 3.35 -6.02
N LEU A 19 4.02 2.21 -6.27
CA LEU A 19 3.13 2.03 -7.43
C LEU A 19 1.86 2.86 -7.28
N MET A 20 1.27 2.94 -6.09
CA MET A 20 0.06 3.76 -5.91
C MET A 20 0.36 5.23 -6.22
N ALA A 21 1.42 5.79 -5.64
CA ALA A 21 1.85 7.16 -5.92
C ALA A 21 2.16 7.38 -7.42
N SER A 22 2.92 6.47 -8.04
CA SER A 22 3.25 6.56 -9.46
C SER A 22 2.01 6.54 -10.34
N ARG A 23 1.06 5.63 -10.10
CA ARG A 23 -0.13 5.49 -10.94
C ARG A 23 -1.06 6.70 -10.82
N SER A 24 -1.20 7.29 -9.63
CA SER A 24 -1.96 8.53 -9.46
C SER A 24 -1.30 9.69 -10.20
N ALA A 25 0.03 9.84 -10.06
CA ALA A 25 0.81 10.88 -10.73
C ALA A 25 0.80 10.76 -12.26
N THR A 26 1.03 9.57 -12.82
CA THR A 26 1.15 9.41 -14.28
C THR A 26 -0.17 9.59 -15.00
N ASN A 27 -1.27 9.20 -14.36
CA ASN A 27 -2.60 9.25 -14.99
C ASN A 27 -3.42 10.48 -14.57
N GLN A 28 -2.91 11.29 -13.63
CA GLN A 28 -3.58 12.50 -13.15
C GLN A 28 -4.97 12.23 -12.57
N PHE A 29 -5.12 11.15 -11.79
CA PHE A 29 -6.36 10.78 -11.14
C PHE A 29 -6.21 10.63 -9.63
N TRP A 30 -7.29 10.91 -8.91
CA TRP A 30 -7.45 10.52 -7.51
C TRP A 30 -7.50 8.99 -7.43
N THR A 31 -6.73 8.41 -6.52
CA THR A 31 -6.71 6.95 -6.31
C THR A 31 -7.06 6.65 -4.87
N ILE A 32 -8.07 5.79 -4.68
CA ILE A 32 -8.40 5.19 -3.39
C ILE A 32 -8.05 3.71 -3.50
N ALA A 33 -7.27 3.21 -2.55
CA ALA A 33 -6.91 1.80 -2.52
C ALA A 33 -7.00 1.26 -1.09
N CYS A 34 -7.57 0.07 -0.95
CA CYS A 34 -7.77 -0.61 0.32
C CYS A 34 -7.01 -1.95 0.30
N ASN A 35 -6.32 -2.25 1.39
CA ASN A 35 -5.52 -3.44 1.55
C ASN A 35 -5.75 -4.06 2.93
N ALA A 36 -5.66 -5.39 3.00
CA ALA A 36 -5.65 -6.12 4.26
C ALA A 36 -4.34 -5.85 5.02
N VAL A 37 -4.35 -6.04 6.34
CA VAL A 37 -3.18 -5.83 7.21
C VAL A 37 -3.05 -6.99 8.19
N GLY A 38 -1.80 -7.35 8.52
CA GLY A 38 -1.51 -8.39 9.50
C GLY A 38 -1.50 -9.80 8.91
N ARG A 39 -1.40 -10.80 9.79
CA ARG A 39 -1.25 -12.21 9.39
C ARG A 39 -2.60 -12.83 9.09
N HIS A 40 -2.75 -13.40 7.90
CA HIS A 40 -3.93 -14.17 7.51
C HIS A 40 -4.00 -15.49 8.28
N GLU A 41 -5.14 -15.77 8.90
CA GLU A 41 -5.29 -16.91 9.81
C GLU A 41 -5.14 -18.28 9.14
N ILE A 42 -5.55 -18.40 7.87
CA ILE A 42 -5.55 -19.68 7.14
C ILE A 42 -4.24 -19.91 6.41
N SER A 43 -3.76 -18.93 5.64
CA SER A 43 -2.54 -19.10 4.82
C SER A 43 -1.26 -18.74 5.56
N GLY A 44 -1.35 -18.01 6.68
CA GLY A 44 -0.17 -17.51 7.41
C GLY A 44 0.59 -16.39 6.70
N GLU A 45 0.11 -15.92 5.54
CA GLU A 45 0.69 -14.79 4.80
C GLU A 45 0.53 -13.50 5.58
N VAL A 46 1.47 -12.57 5.43
CA VAL A 46 1.43 -11.26 6.09
C VAL A 46 1.04 -10.20 5.07
N PHE A 47 -0.08 -9.52 5.31
CA PHE A 47 -0.54 -8.43 4.48
C PHE A 47 0.00 -7.08 4.97
N TRP A 48 0.37 -6.24 4.00
CA TRP A 48 1.11 -4.99 4.24
C TRP A 48 0.26 -3.84 4.78
N GLY A 49 -1.06 -3.88 4.65
CA GLY A 49 -1.92 -2.73 4.96
C GLY A 49 -1.63 -1.54 4.03
N GLY A 50 -1.58 -0.34 4.59
CA GLY A 50 -1.22 0.86 3.83
C GLY A 50 -2.31 1.34 2.88
N SER A 51 -3.57 1.03 3.17
CA SER A 51 -4.73 1.64 2.51
C SER A 51 -4.61 3.16 2.51
N GLY A 52 -5.14 3.85 1.50
CA GLY A 52 -5.00 5.30 1.44
C GLY A 52 -5.72 6.00 0.29
N LEU A 53 -5.51 7.32 0.26
CA LEU A 53 -5.95 8.22 -0.80
C LEU A 53 -4.75 8.99 -1.36
N TRP A 54 -4.52 8.85 -2.65
CA TRP A 54 -3.48 9.57 -3.38
C TRP A 54 -4.10 10.65 -4.27
N ALA A 55 -3.51 11.83 -4.23
CA ALA A 55 -3.86 12.92 -5.11
C ALA A 55 -3.38 12.65 -6.55
N PRO A 56 -3.93 13.36 -7.56
CA PRO A 56 -3.40 13.36 -8.93
C PRO A 56 -1.92 13.72 -9.07
N SER A 57 -1.31 14.33 -8.05
CA SER A 57 0.14 14.59 -7.99
C SER A 57 0.97 13.38 -7.57
N GLY A 58 0.34 12.27 -7.15
CA GLY A 58 1.01 11.11 -6.54
C GLY A 58 1.23 11.22 -5.03
N ILE A 59 0.93 12.37 -4.43
CA ILE A 59 1.05 12.55 -2.97
C ILE A 59 0.01 11.70 -2.27
N ASN A 60 0.44 10.86 -1.34
CA ASN A 60 -0.45 10.15 -0.42
C ASN A 60 -0.94 11.11 0.66
N ILE A 61 -2.21 11.49 0.63
CA ILE A 61 -2.80 12.52 1.51
C ILE A 61 -3.27 11.90 2.83
N VAL A 62 -3.70 10.65 2.81
CA VAL A 62 -4.05 9.89 4.02
C VAL A 62 -3.69 8.43 3.82
N LYS A 63 -2.98 7.86 4.80
CA LYS A 63 -2.48 6.49 4.77
C LYS A 63 -2.80 5.79 6.09
N ALA A 64 -3.33 4.57 5.99
CA ALA A 64 -3.54 3.66 7.09
C ALA A 64 -2.23 2.96 7.50
N SER A 65 -2.21 2.43 8.71
CA SER A 65 -1.12 1.63 9.26
C SER A 65 -0.76 0.43 8.38
N ASN A 66 0.51 0.03 8.47
CA ASN A 66 0.99 -1.23 7.88
C ASN A 66 0.94 -2.40 8.88
N TYR A 67 0.48 -2.15 10.11
CA TYR A 67 0.51 -3.13 11.20
C TYR A 67 -0.83 -3.28 11.92
N ASN A 68 -1.65 -2.23 11.95
CA ASN A 68 -2.89 -2.19 12.70
C ASN A 68 -4.08 -2.05 11.75
N GLU A 69 -5.19 -2.69 12.10
CA GLU A 69 -6.47 -2.45 11.43
C GLU A 69 -6.95 -1.02 11.68
N GLU A 70 -7.32 -0.32 10.60
CA GLU A 70 -7.73 1.07 10.66
C GLU A 70 -8.86 1.36 9.66
N LEU A 71 -9.76 2.27 10.05
CA LEU A 71 -10.78 2.84 9.19
C LEU A 71 -10.38 4.26 8.79
N LEU A 72 -10.24 4.50 7.48
CA LEU A 72 -10.04 5.85 6.94
C LEU A 72 -11.39 6.46 6.54
N ILE A 73 -11.65 7.68 7.01
CA ILE A 73 -12.83 8.46 6.63
C ILE A 73 -12.34 9.73 5.94
N VAL A 74 -12.79 9.97 4.71
CA VAL A 74 -12.45 11.16 3.91
C VAL A 74 -13.75 11.88 3.52
N ARG A 75 -13.74 13.21 3.55
CA ARG A 75 -14.90 14.07 3.29
C ARG A 75 -14.62 15.07 2.18
#